data_AF-A0A933Y651-F1
#
_entry.id   AF-A0A933Y651-F1
#
_cell.length_a   1.000
_cell.length_b   1.000
_cell.length_c   1.000
_cell.angle_alpha   90.00
_cell.angle_beta   90.00
_cell.angle_gamma   90.00
#
_symmetry.space_group_name_H-M   'P 1'
#
loop_
_entity.id
_entity.type
_entity.pdbx_description
1 polymer ?
#
loop_
_entity_poly.entity_id
_entity_poly.type
_entity_poly.pdbx_seq_one_letter_code
_entity_poly.pdbx_strand_id
1 'polypeptide(L)'
;MKKNLIISLLTGLGLVLAAAAATAATPRDGYDVMRDGNYQDAMQFLMKEVARGDAAALFNLALVYHGGLGGLPADEAVAVTLYRQSAEQGYPWAQEFLSVGYQEGWFGLKQDRKQAEYWRQQLTADNFY
;
A
#
# COMPACT_ATOMS: atom_id res chain seq x y z
N MET A 1 -27.70 49.63 31.30
CA MET A 1 -26.29 50.04 31.17
C MET A 1 -25.56 49.02 30.34
N LYS A 2 -24.90 49.47 29.26
CA LYS A 2 -23.72 48.90 28.58
C LYS A 2 -23.86 47.48 27.98
N LYS A 3 -23.31 47.14 26.82
CA LYS A 3 -22.74 47.83 25.63
C LYS A 3 -22.28 46.65 24.75
N ASN A 4 -22.57 46.74 23.45
CA ASN A 4 -21.69 46.36 22.33
C ASN A 4 -21.44 44.86 22.03
N LEU A 5 -21.76 44.34 20.83
CA LEU A 5 -21.22 44.58 19.47
C LEU A 5 -19.94 43.75 19.15
N ILE A 6 -20.06 42.90 18.10
CA ILE A 6 -19.03 42.39 17.14
C ILE A 6 -17.91 41.48 17.76
N ILE A 7 -17.24 40.48 17.17
CA ILE A 7 -16.69 40.19 15.84
C ILE A 7 -16.34 38.69 15.74
N SER A 8 -16.54 38.10 14.55
CA SER A 8 -15.94 36.85 14.04
C SER A 8 -14.42 36.74 14.27
N LEU A 9 -13.89 35.53 14.49
CA LEU A 9 -12.74 34.92 13.77
C LEU A 9 -12.19 33.67 14.50
N LEU A 10 -12.00 32.62 13.72
CA LEU A 10 -10.85 31.69 13.69
C LEU A 10 -9.96 31.55 14.95
N THR A 11 -10.03 30.37 15.56
CA THR A 11 -8.88 29.55 15.99
C THR A 11 -9.40 28.10 16.04
N GLY A 12 -8.95 27.19 15.18
CA GLY A 12 -7.65 26.58 15.36
C GLY A 12 -7.66 25.74 16.64
N LEU A 13 -8.32 24.58 16.64
CA LEU A 13 -8.07 23.55 17.64
C LEU A 13 -7.26 22.43 16.99
N GLY A 14 -5.99 22.74 16.76
CA GLY A 14 -4.96 21.71 16.87
C GLY A 14 -4.78 21.41 18.35
N LEU A 15 -4.85 20.13 18.71
CA LEU A 15 -4.32 19.55 19.94
C LEU A 15 -4.04 18.07 19.60
N VAL A 16 -2.86 17.64 19.17
CA VAL A 16 -1.47 17.71 19.69
C VAL A 16 -1.18 16.66 20.78
N LEU A 17 0.01 16.04 20.60
CA LEU A 17 0.88 15.29 21.52
C LEU A 17 0.63 13.76 21.58
N ALA A 18 1.62 12.87 21.41
CA ALA A 18 3.06 12.92 21.67
C ALA A 18 3.79 11.98 20.69
N ALA A 19 4.90 12.36 20.05
CA ALA A 19 6.26 12.36 20.60
C ALA A 19 6.67 11.01 21.21
N ALA A 20 7.42 10.20 20.46
CA ALA A 20 8.55 9.43 20.97
C ALA A 20 9.26 8.76 19.80
N ALA A 21 10.59 8.82 19.82
CA ALA A 21 11.44 7.97 19.01
C ALA A 21 10.98 6.50 19.12
N ALA A 22 10.57 5.93 18.01
CA ALA A 22 10.51 4.49 17.84
C ALA A 22 11.60 4.11 16.85
N THR A 23 12.84 4.09 17.32
CA THR A 23 13.77 3.05 16.86
C THR A 23 13.21 1.72 17.39
N ALA A 24 12.17 1.19 16.77
CA ALA A 24 11.57 -0.08 17.16
C ALA A 24 10.70 -0.59 16.01
N ALA A 25 11.21 -1.65 15.38
CA ALA A 25 10.69 -2.34 14.21
C ALA A 25 10.93 -1.58 12.89
N THR A 26 11.95 -2.02 12.15
CA THR A 26 11.75 -2.21 10.70
C THR A 26 10.35 -2.81 10.56
N PRO A 27 9.44 -2.24 9.75
CA PRO A 27 8.21 -2.93 9.44
C PRO A 27 8.62 -4.36 9.08
N ARG A 28 7.96 -5.36 9.66
CA ARG A 28 8.09 -6.71 9.10
C ARG A 28 7.45 -6.60 7.73
N ASP A 29 8.22 -6.13 6.77
CA ASP A 29 7.89 -6.19 5.36
C ASP A 29 7.51 -7.65 5.14
N GLY A 30 6.40 -7.94 4.44
CA GLY A 30 5.93 -9.33 4.27
C GLY A 30 7.01 -10.30 3.75
N TYR A 31 8.11 -9.77 3.20
CA TYR A 31 9.39 -10.44 3.01
C TYR A 31 9.88 -11.29 4.19
N ASP A 32 9.87 -10.79 5.43
CA ASP A 32 10.36 -11.57 6.59
C ASP A 32 9.51 -12.82 6.84
N VAL A 33 8.22 -12.73 6.54
CA VAL A 33 7.29 -13.85 6.72
C VAL A 33 7.43 -14.88 5.59
N MET A 34 7.84 -14.45 4.39
CA MET A 34 8.14 -15.34 3.26
C MET A 34 9.55 -15.95 3.31
N ARG A 35 10.49 -15.31 4.03
CA ARG A 35 11.93 -15.63 4.04
C ARG A 35 12.25 -17.03 4.58
N ASP A 36 11.46 -17.53 5.51
CA ASP A 36 11.72 -18.81 6.18
C ASP A 36 11.13 -20.02 5.41
N GLY A 37 10.49 -19.78 4.24
CA GLY A 37 9.85 -20.83 3.43
C GLY A 37 8.57 -21.41 4.05
N ASN A 38 8.15 -20.93 5.22
CA ASN A 38 6.89 -21.27 5.86
C ASN A 38 5.76 -20.37 5.33
N TYR A 39 5.36 -20.64 4.10
CA TYR A 39 4.32 -19.87 3.42
C TYR A 39 2.92 -20.02 4.03
N GLN A 40 2.66 -21.07 4.83
CA GLN A 40 1.35 -21.25 5.47
C GLN A 40 1.14 -20.21 6.58
N ASP A 41 2.14 -20.06 7.46
CA ASP A 41 2.10 -19.04 8.51
C ASP A 41 2.15 -17.63 7.90
N ALA A 42 2.91 -17.47 6.80
CA ALA A 42 2.92 -16.24 6.02
C ALA A 42 1.55 -15.87 5.46
N MET A 43 0.85 -16.84 4.87
CA MET A 43 -0.47 -16.61 4.32
C MET A 43 -1.47 -16.22 5.41
N GLN A 44 -1.46 -16.89 6.55
CA GLN A 44 -2.34 -16.55 7.67
C GLN A 44 -2.08 -15.13 8.20
N PHE A 45 -0.80 -14.77 8.35
CA PHE A 45 -0.41 -13.43 8.77
C PHE A 45 -0.84 -12.38 7.75
N LEU A 46 -0.54 -12.58 6.46
CA LEU A 46 -0.92 -11.66 5.39
C LEU A 46 -2.44 -11.47 5.32
N MET A 47 -3.22 -12.55 5.39
CA MET A 47 -4.68 -12.47 5.39
C MET A 47 -5.22 -11.64 6.57
N LYS A 48 -4.61 -11.79 7.75
CA LYS A 48 -4.99 -11.03 8.93
C LYS A 48 -4.68 -9.54 8.77
N GLU A 49 -3.55 -9.18 8.19
CA GLU A 49 -3.20 -7.77 7.98
C GLU A 49 -3.99 -7.16 6.79
N VAL A 50 -4.28 -7.93 5.74
CA VAL A 50 -5.24 -7.54 4.68
C VAL A 50 -6.61 -7.23 5.27
N ALA A 51 -7.09 -8.05 6.22
CA ALA A 51 -8.36 -7.81 6.91
C ALA A 51 -8.34 -6.53 7.77
N ARG A 52 -7.16 -5.99 8.09
CA ARG A 52 -6.99 -4.70 8.80
C ARG A 52 -6.78 -3.53 7.84
N GLY A 53 -6.76 -3.77 6.53
CA GLY A 53 -6.50 -2.75 5.51
C GLY A 53 -5.02 -2.42 5.33
N ASP A 54 -4.11 -3.36 5.60
CA ASP A 54 -2.69 -3.16 5.35
C ASP A 54 -2.37 -3.30 3.85
N ALA A 55 -1.98 -2.17 3.24
CA ALA A 55 -1.65 -2.10 1.82
C ALA A 55 -0.37 -2.89 1.46
N ALA A 56 0.60 -2.98 2.36
CA ALA A 56 1.81 -3.77 2.15
C ALA A 56 1.49 -5.27 2.20
N ALA A 57 0.57 -5.69 3.06
CA ALA A 57 0.10 -7.07 3.11
C ALA A 57 -0.61 -7.48 1.82
N LEU A 58 -1.41 -6.58 1.22
CA LEU A 58 -2.01 -6.81 -0.10
C LEU A 58 -0.95 -7.01 -1.19
N PHE A 59 0.11 -6.19 -1.20
CA PHE A 59 1.22 -6.33 -2.14
C PHE A 59 1.96 -7.67 -1.97
N ASN A 60 2.26 -8.05 -0.73
CA ASN A 60 2.94 -9.31 -0.45
C ASN A 60 2.06 -10.52 -0.79
N LEU A 61 0.75 -10.43 -0.56
CA LEU A 61 -0.19 -11.46 -0.99
C LEU A 61 -0.23 -11.59 -2.52
N ALA A 62 -0.18 -10.47 -3.24
CA ALA A 62 -0.08 -10.47 -4.69
C ALA A 62 1.18 -11.20 -5.19
N LEU A 63 2.32 -11.02 -4.52
CA LEU A 63 3.56 -11.75 -4.82
C LEU A 63 3.41 -13.27 -4.63
N VAL A 64 2.68 -13.71 -3.59
CA VAL A 64 2.42 -15.14 -3.37
C VAL A 64 1.61 -15.73 -4.53
N TYR A 65 0.53 -15.06 -4.95
CA TYR A 65 -0.26 -15.50 -6.10
C TYR A 65 0.52 -15.40 -7.42
N HIS A 66 1.35 -14.37 -7.60
CA HIS A 66 2.16 -14.23 -8.81
C HIS A 66 3.18 -15.38 -8.94
N GLY A 67 3.87 -15.71 -7.85
CA GLY A 67 4.91 -16.73 -7.83
C GLY A 67 4.40 -18.17 -7.63
N GLY A 68 3.12 -18.38 -7.33
CA GLY A 68 2.60 -19.70 -6.93
C GLY A 68 3.31 -20.25 -5.70
N LEU A 69 3.49 -19.41 -4.68
CA LEU A 69 4.29 -19.76 -3.50
C LEU A 69 3.44 -20.45 -2.44
N GLY A 70 4.09 -21.28 -1.61
CA GLY A 70 3.41 -21.95 -0.50
C GLY A 70 2.46 -23.09 -0.87
N GLY A 71 2.62 -23.67 -2.05
CA GLY A 71 1.73 -24.72 -2.56
C GLY A 71 0.45 -24.19 -3.18
N LEU A 72 0.32 -22.87 -3.34
CA LEU A 72 -0.72 -22.27 -4.16
C LEU A 72 -0.31 -22.28 -5.64
N PRO A 73 -1.25 -22.51 -6.57
CA PRO A 73 -0.97 -22.29 -7.98
C PRO A 73 -0.72 -20.79 -8.24
N ALA A 74 0.14 -20.50 -9.20
CA ALA A 74 0.30 -19.13 -9.67
C ALA A 74 -1.00 -18.65 -10.34
N ASP A 75 -1.44 -17.45 -10.00
CA ASP A 75 -2.62 -16.79 -10.56
C ASP A 75 -2.31 -15.30 -10.77
N GLU A 76 -1.93 -14.95 -12.00
CA GLU A 76 -1.58 -13.59 -12.38
C GLU A 76 -2.79 -12.64 -12.30
N ALA A 77 -4.00 -13.11 -12.57
CA ALA A 77 -5.19 -12.27 -12.55
C ALA A 77 -5.54 -11.84 -11.12
N VAL A 78 -5.45 -12.77 -10.18
CA VAL A 78 -5.58 -12.47 -8.74
C VAL A 78 -4.46 -11.55 -8.27
N ALA A 79 -3.21 -11.83 -8.66
CA ALA A 79 -2.06 -11.00 -8.30
C ALA A 79 -2.24 -9.53 -8.76
N VAL A 80 -2.59 -9.31 -10.04
CA VAL A 80 -2.83 -7.96 -10.59
C VAL A 80 -3.95 -7.24 -9.83
N THR A 81 -5.01 -7.95 -9.45
CA THR A 81 -6.11 -7.37 -8.67
C THR A 81 -5.63 -6.89 -7.31
N LEU A 82 -4.82 -7.70 -6.61
CA LEU A 82 -4.27 -7.36 -5.30
C LEU A 82 -3.22 -6.24 -5.38
N TYR A 83 -2.37 -6.22 -6.41
CA TYR A 83 -1.46 -5.10 -6.67
C TYR A 83 -2.23 -3.80 -6.87
N ARG A 84 -3.33 -3.82 -7.62
CA ARG A 84 -4.19 -2.65 -7.80
C ARG A 84 -4.77 -2.17 -6.48
N GLN A 85 -5.34 -3.05 -5.68
CA GLN A 85 -5.89 -2.67 -4.37
C GLN A 85 -4.84 -2.08 -3.43
N SER A 86 -3.62 -2.63 -3.44
CA SER A 86 -2.49 -2.10 -2.68
C SER A 86 -2.09 -0.69 -3.18
N ALA A 87 -2.02 -0.51 -4.50
CA ALA A 87 -1.67 0.77 -5.11
C ALA A 87 -2.74 1.86 -4.90
N GLU A 88 -4.02 1.47 -4.90
CA GLU A 88 -5.16 2.36 -4.59
C GLU A 88 -5.14 2.85 -3.14
N GLN A 89 -4.48 2.13 -2.24
CA GLN A 89 -4.25 2.53 -0.84
C GLN A 89 -2.97 3.35 -0.66
N GLY A 90 -2.29 3.72 -1.76
CA GLY A 90 -1.10 4.55 -1.71
C GLY A 90 0.21 3.77 -1.48
N TYR A 91 0.22 2.43 -1.60
CA TYR A 91 1.45 1.68 -1.35
C TYR A 91 2.47 1.90 -2.49
N PRO A 92 3.64 2.50 -2.21
CA PRO A 92 4.56 2.95 -3.26
C PRO A 92 5.07 1.82 -4.16
N TRP A 93 5.40 0.67 -3.57
CA TRP A 93 5.90 -0.47 -4.34
C TRP A 93 4.85 -1.05 -5.29
N ALA A 94 3.56 -1.01 -4.92
CA ALA A 94 2.49 -1.45 -5.79
C ALA A 94 2.24 -0.46 -6.94
N GLN A 95 2.28 0.85 -6.65
CA GLN A 95 2.14 1.89 -7.67
C GLN A 95 3.29 1.84 -8.69
N GLU A 96 4.53 1.67 -8.22
CA GLU A 96 5.69 1.51 -9.10
C GLU A 96 5.60 0.20 -9.92
N PHE A 97 5.19 -0.91 -9.29
CA PHE A 97 5.00 -2.19 -9.98
C PHE A 97 3.97 -2.09 -11.11
N LEU A 98 2.84 -1.41 -10.90
CA LEU A 98 1.83 -1.20 -11.93
C LEU A 98 2.31 -0.22 -13.01
N SER A 99 2.99 0.85 -12.63
CA SER A 99 3.60 1.82 -13.55
C SER A 99 4.53 1.12 -14.54
N VAL A 100 5.49 0.33 -14.03
CA VAL A 100 6.44 -0.44 -14.85
C VAL A 100 5.72 -1.56 -15.60
N GLY A 101 4.84 -2.30 -14.94
CA GLY A 101 4.12 -3.42 -15.54
C GLY A 101 3.26 -3.01 -16.73
N TYR A 102 2.59 -1.85 -16.67
CA TYR A 102 1.86 -1.28 -17.79
C TYR A 102 2.75 -0.63 -18.85
N GLN A 103 3.94 -0.15 -18.49
CA GLN A 103 4.89 0.38 -19.47
C GLN A 103 5.47 -0.74 -20.34
N GLU A 104 5.86 -1.85 -19.70
CA GLU A 104 6.60 -2.93 -20.34
C GLU A 104 5.70 -4.10 -20.79
N GLY A 105 4.47 -4.19 -20.26
CA GLY A 105 3.56 -5.31 -20.52
C GLY A 105 3.97 -6.57 -19.79
N TRP A 106 4.35 -6.44 -18.52
CA TRP A 106 4.84 -7.53 -17.67
C TRP A 106 3.81 -7.97 -16.63
N PHE A 107 4.06 -9.11 -15.98
CA PHE A 107 3.27 -9.60 -14.84
C PHE A 107 1.78 -9.83 -15.16
N GLY A 108 1.49 -10.27 -16.39
CA GLY A 108 0.11 -10.46 -16.87
C GLY A 108 -0.58 -9.18 -17.34
N LEU A 109 0.10 -8.03 -17.28
CA LEU A 109 -0.42 -6.76 -17.80
C LEU A 109 -0.08 -6.60 -19.28
N LYS A 110 -1.02 -6.03 -20.05
CA LYS A 110 -0.74 -5.56 -21.40
C LYS A 110 -0.18 -4.15 -21.33
N GLN A 111 0.70 -3.81 -22.27
CA GLN A 111 1.20 -2.45 -22.39
C GLN A 111 0.05 -1.45 -22.51
N ASP A 112 0.02 -0.47 -21.61
CA ASP A 112 -0.92 0.64 -21.61
C ASP A 112 -0.24 1.88 -21.03
N ARG A 113 0.22 2.76 -21.92
CA ARG A 113 0.90 4.00 -21.54
C ARG A 113 0.05 4.88 -20.63
N LYS A 114 -1.28 4.90 -20.81
CA LYS A 114 -2.16 5.75 -19.99
C LYS A 114 -2.23 5.24 -18.57
N GLN A 115 -2.35 3.92 -18.39
CA GLN A 115 -2.32 3.31 -17.06
C GLN A 115 -0.95 3.48 -16.41
N ALA A 116 0.15 3.32 -17.15
CA ALA A 116 1.50 3.55 -16.63
C ALA A 116 1.69 4.98 -16.11
N GLU A 117 1.29 5.98 -16.89
CA GLU A 117 1.34 7.39 -16.50
C GLU A 117 0.44 7.69 -15.29
N TYR A 118 -0.75 7.09 -15.24
CA TYR A 118 -1.65 7.23 -14.11
C TYR A 118 -0.99 6.77 -12.80
N TRP A 119 -0.45 5.55 -12.76
CA TRP A 119 0.19 5.01 -11.55
C TRP A 119 1.46 5.77 -11.15
N ARG A 120 2.24 6.22 -12.13
CA ARG A 120 3.41 7.08 -11.90
C ARG A 120 3.05 8.42 -11.25
N GLN A 121 1.92 9.01 -11.65
CA GLN A 121 1.43 10.24 -11.04
C GLN A 121 0.99 10.02 -9.58
N GLN A 122 0.31 8.90 -9.28
CA GLN A 122 -0.07 8.55 -7.90
C GLN A 122 1.17 8.38 -7.01
N LEU A 123 2.19 7.66 -7.49
CA LEU A 123 3.46 7.47 -6.77
C LEU A 123 4.13 8.77 -6.36
N THR A 124 4.10 9.77 -7.25
CA THR A 124 4.71 11.08 -7.01
C THR A 124 3.87 11.92 -6.04
N ALA A 125 2.54 11.78 -6.09
CA ALA A 125 1.64 12.47 -5.18
C ALA A 125 1.77 11.95 -3.74
N ASP A 126 1.90 10.65 -3.53
CA ASP A 126 1.85 10.07 -2.18
C ASP A 126 3.20 10.10 -1.43
N ASN A 127 4.33 10.21 -2.13
CA ASN A 127 5.68 10.08 -1.54
C ASN A 127 6.44 11.40 -1.32
N PHE A 128 5.93 12.54 -1.79
CA PHE A 128 6.63 13.82 -1.70
C PHE A 128 5.73 14.93 -1.12
N TYR A 129 5.55 14.95 0.21
CA TYR A 129 5.09 16.11 0.97
C TYR A 129 5.85 16.26 2.29
#